data_AF-A0A6N1X7L2-F1
#
_entry.id   AF-A0A6N1X7L2-F1
#
_cell.length_a   1.000
_cell.length_b   1.000
_cell.length_c   1.000
_cell.angle_alpha   90.00
_cell.angle_beta   90.00
_cell.angle_gamma   90.00
#
_symmetry.space_group_name_H-M   'P 1'
#
loop_
_entity.id
_entity.type
_entity.pdbx_description
1 polymer ?
#
loop_
_entity_poly.entity_id
_entity_poly.type
_entity_poly.pdbx_seq_one_letter_code
_entity_poly.pdbx_strand_id
1 'polypeptide(L)'
;MKSTAMSVLAITFAAWTAGSAMAADTQAPLTRAQVNAELAQAQRNGELLANQESGLKARDVAPGNYPAQAVAGKTRAQVIAELAEAQRLGEIPVDGVSGLKANQLAPGNYPAQPAAAGLSRDQVQAELAAAMRSGVVPVHESI
;
A
#
# COMPACT_ATOMS: atom_id res chain seq x y z
N MET A 1 -30.21 -59.35 -0.99
CA MET A 1 -28.90 -58.72 -0.73
C MET A 1 -29.14 -57.41 0.03
N LYS A 2 -28.61 -57.35 1.26
CA LYS A 2 -28.35 -56.18 2.15
C LYS A 2 -29.44 -55.10 2.30
N SER A 3 -29.98 -55.04 3.51
CA SER A 3 -30.95 -54.06 4.03
C SER A 3 -30.28 -52.87 4.72
N THR A 4 -31.09 -51.80 4.88
CA THR A 4 -31.22 -50.97 6.10
C THR A 4 -30.70 -49.51 6.08
N ALA A 5 -31.71 -48.63 6.21
CA ALA A 5 -31.82 -47.36 6.95
C ALA A 5 -31.16 -46.06 6.44
N MET A 6 -32.04 -45.16 5.99
CA MET A 6 -31.96 -43.71 6.22
C MET A 6 -31.76 -43.44 7.71
N SER A 7 -30.73 -42.68 8.08
CA SER A 7 -30.61 -42.10 9.41
C SER A 7 -30.34 -40.61 9.27
N VAL A 8 -31.41 -39.83 9.45
CA VAL A 8 -31.37 -38.38 9.64
C VAL A 8 -30.92 -38.16 11.07
N LEU A 9 -29.72 -37.62 11.27
CA LEU A 9 -29.27 -37.18 12.60
C LEU A 9 -29.24 -35.65 12.62
N ALA A 10 -30.35 -35.07 13.05
CA ALA A 10 -30.43 -33.67 13.45
C ALA A 10 -29.61 -33.49 14.73
N ILE A 11 -28.45 -32.84 14.62
CA ILE A 11 -27.67 -32.41 15.78
C ILE A 11 -27.92 -30.91 15.96
N THR A 12 -28.82 -30.59 16.90
CA THR A 12 -28.97 -29.27 17.51
C THR A 12 -27.79 -29.05 18.46
N PHE A 13 -26.89 -28.10 18.17
CA PHE A 13 -25.94 -27.62 19.18
C PHE A 13 -26.30 -26.20 19.64
N ALA A 14 -26.24 -26.06 20.96
CA ALA A 14 -26.78 -24.99 21.78
C ALA A 14 -26.27 -23.58 21.42
N ALA A 15 -27.12 -22.60 21.69
CA ALA A 15 -26.79 -21.18 21.70
C ALA A 15 -25.56 -20.92 22.57
N TRP A 16 -24.51 -20.34 21.98
CA TRP A 16 -23.34 -19.88 22.71
C TRP A 16 -23.62 -18.48 23.25
N THR A 17 -23.70 -18.36 24.56
CA THR A 17 -23.91 -17.11 25.29
C THR A 17 -22.72 -16.18 25.07
N ALA A 18 -23.00 -14.94 24.67
CA ALA A 18 -22.05 -13.86 24.51
C ALA A 18 -21.23 -13.62 25.80
N GLY A 19 -19.94 -13.29 25.64
CA GLY A 19 -19.14 -12.77 26.74
C GLY A 19 -17.65 -13.01 26.63
N SER A 20 -16.98 -12.40 25.65
CA SER A 20 -15.57 -12.04 25.74
C SER A 20 -15.28 -10.97 24.69
N ALA A 21 -15.35 -9.71 25.11
CA ALA A 21 -14.76 -8.60 24.37
C ALA A 21 -13.24 -8.75 24.45
N MET A 22 -12.65 -9.53 23.54
CA MET A 22 -11.22 -9.49 23.26
C MET A 22 -11.06 -8.74 21.96
N ALA A 23 -10.19 -7.73 21.98
CA ALA A 23 -9.72 -7.06 20.77
C ALA A 23 -9.23 -8.16 19.82
N ALA A 24 -9.99 -8.40 18.75
CA ALA A 24 -9.63 -9.36 17.74
C ALA A 24 -8.46 -8.78 16.95
N ASP A 25 -7.24 -9.03 17.42
CA ASP A 25 -6.22 -9.43 16.47
C ASP A 25 -6.76 -10.73 15.84
N THR A 26 -7.22 -10.63 14.59
CA THR A 26 -7.89 -11.72 13.88
C THR A 26 -6.95 -12.87 13.52
N GLN A 27 -5.67 -12.77 13.92
CA GLN A 27 -4.67 -13.81 13.78
C GLN A 27 -4.71 -14.75 14.99
N ALA A 28 -4.84 -16.05 14.73
CA ALA A 28 -4.67 -17.08 15.75
C ALA A 28 -3.34 -16.85 16.50
N PRO A 29 -3.29 -17.04 17.83
CA PRO A 29 -2.07 -16.84 18.60
C PRO A 29 -0.90 -17.65 18.02
N LEU A 30 0.20 -16.98 17.69
CA LEU A 30 1.39 -17.63 17.17
C LEU A 30 1.95 -18.62 18.19
N THR A 31 2.25 -19.83 17.73
CA THR A 31 2.96 -20.82 18.54
C THR A 31 4.42 -20.40 18.70
N ARG A 32 5.07 -20.80 19.81
CA ARG A 32 6.50 -20.53 20.02
C ARG A 32 7.38 -21.06 18.88
N ALA A 33 6.99 -22.17 18.27
CA ALA A 33 7.68 -22.74 17.11
C ALA A 33 7.61 -21.80 15.90
N GLN A 34 6.44 -21.18 15.64
CA GLN A 34 6.27 -20.20 14.56
C GLN A 34 7.09 -18.94 14.83
N VAL A 35 7.07 -18.42 16.06
CA VAL A 35 7.88 -17.24 16.44
C VAL A 35 9.38 -17.50 16.22
N ASN A 36 9.87 -18.67 16.63
CA ASN A 36 11.28 -19.02 16.42
C ASN A 36 11.64 -19.19 14.93
N ALA A 37 10.72 -19.74 14.14
CA ALA A 37 10.90 -19.87 12.70
C ALA A 37 10.96 -18.49 12.03
N GLU A 38 10.07 -17.58 12.41
CA GLU A 38 10.04 -16.21 11.91
C GLU A 38 11.30 -15.42 12.31
N LEU A 39 11.74 -15.54 13.56
CA LEU A 39 12.99 -14.92 14.01
C LEU A 39 14.19 -15.41 13.21
N ALA A 40 14.29 -16.72 12.98
CA ALA A 40 15.36 -17.31 12.18
C ALA A 40 15.32 -16.84 10.72
N GLN A 41 14.12 -16.67 10.14
CA GLN A 41 13.94 -16.10 8.81
C GLN A 41 14.37 -14.63 8.77
N ALA A 42 13.95 -13.81 9.73
CA ALA A 42 14.31 -12.41 9.82
C ALA A 42 15.82 -12.22 9.98
N GLN A 43 16.48 -13.08 10.76
CA GLN A 43 17.94 -13.12 10.86
C GLN A 43 18.61 -13.49 9.54
N ARG A 44 18.16 -14.58 8.92
CA ARG A 44 18.72 -15.09 7.66
C ARG A 44 18.60 -14.09 6.52
N ASN A 45 17.49 -13.36 6.47
CA ASN A 45 17.26 -12.38 5.43
C ASN A 45 17.91 -11.03 5.77
N GLY A 46 18.28 -10.76 7.03
CA GLY A 46 18.80 -9.46 7.46
C GLY A 46 17.69 -8.42 7.62
N GLU A 47 16.51 -8.85 8.05
CA GLU A 47 15.34 -8.02 8.36
C GLU A 47 15.42 -7.37 9.75
N LEU A 48 16.28 -7.87 10.64
CA LEU A 48 16.51 -7.29 11.95
C LEU A 48 17.22 -5.94 11.84
N LEU A 49 16.94 -5.05 12.80
CA LEU A 49 17.62 -3.76 12.91
C LEU A 49 19.12 -3.95 13.15
N ALA A 50 19.94 -3.18 12.44
CA ALA A 50 21.40 -3.19 12.59
C ALA A 50 21.82 -2.53 13.91
N ASN A 51 21.12 -1.45 14.29
CA ASN A 51 21.22 -0.78 15.58
C ASN A 51 19.92 -0.03 15.88
N GLN A 52 19.75 0.41 17.13
CA GLN A 52 18.55 1.10 17.59
C GLN A 52 18.46 2.56 17.08
N GLU A 53 19.58 3.16 16.68
CA GLU A 53 19.67 4.59 16.36
C GLU A 53 19.37 4.91 14.90
N SER A 54 19.84 4.09 13.95
CA SER A 54 19.68 4.34 12.52
C SER A 54 18.33 3.90 11.97
N GLY A 55 17.65 2.96 12.65
CA GLY A 55 16.46 2.30 12.13
C GLY A 55 16.69 1.47 10.87
N LEU A 56 17.96 1.32 10.43
CA LEU A 56 18.32 0.53 9.25
C LEU A 56 18.31 -0.96 9.58
N LYS A 57 17.91 -1.78 8.61
CA LYS A 57 18.01 -3.24 8.74
C LYS A 57 19.44 -3.68 8.45
N ALA A 58 19.83 -4.83 8.98
CA ALA A 58 21.17 -5.37 8.78
C ALA A 58 21.52 -5.54 7.28
N ARG A 59 20.52 -5.88 6.44
CA ARG A 59 20.69 -5.95 4.99
C ARG A 59 20.93 -4.61 4.30
N ASP A 60 20.44 -3.51 4.87
CA ASP A 60 20.61 -2.18 4.28
C ASP A 60 22.04 -1.68 4.50
N VAL A 61 22.64 -2.07 5.64
CA VAL A 61 24.02 -1.74 6.00
C VAL A 61 25.03 -2.63 5.27
N ALA A 62 24.75 -3.94 5.15
CA ALA A 62 25.66 -4.92 4.55
C ALA A 62 24.91 -5.86 3.57
N PRO A 63 24.42 -5.35 2.43
CA PRO A 63 23.57 -6.13 1.51
C PRO A 63 24.25 -7.38 0.96
N GLY A 64 25.59 -7.37 0.81
CA GLY A 64 26.37 -8.52 0.34
C GLY A 64 26.37 -9.73 1.28
N ASN A 65 25.95 -9.56 2.54
CA ASN A 65 25.89 -10.65 3.52
C ASN A 65 24.55 -11.39 3.53
N TYR A 66 23.57 -10.94 2.74
CA TYR A 66 22.20 -11.43 2.76
C TYR A 66 21.74 -11.83 1.36
N PRO A 67 20.78 -12.77 1.24
CA PRO A 67 20.23 -13.12 -0.06
C PRO A 67 19.55 -11.90 -0.70
N ALA A 68 19.79 -11.72 -2.00
CA ALA A 68 19.12 -10.68 -2.78
C ALA A 68 17.60 -10.90 -2.72
N GLN A 69 16.85 -9.85 -2.36
CA GLN A 69 15.40 -9.89 -2.47
C GLN A 69 15.02 -9.81 -3.95
N ALA A 70 14.11 -10.69 -4.36
CA ALA A 70 13.45 -10.57 -5.64
C ALA A 70 12.54 -9.32 -5.59
N VAL A 71 13.05 -8.19 -6.06
CA VAL A 71 12.22 -7.01 -6.28
C VAL A 71 11.43 -7.28 -7.56
N ALA A 72 10.11 -7.30 -7.48
CA ALA A 72 9.25 -7.33 -8.66
C ALA A 72 9.37 -5.98 -9.39
N GLY A 73 10.39 -5.85 -10.23
CA GLY A 73 10.60 -4.69 -11.09
C GLY A 73 9.64 -4.69 -12.28
N LYS A 74 9.44 -3.52 -12.90
CA LYS A 74 8.71 -3.42 -14.17
C LYS A 74 9.45 -4.24 -15.23
N THR A 75 8.70 -5.00 -16.01
CA THR A 75 9.28 -5.72 -17.16
C THR A 75 9.76 -4.71 -18.20
N ARG A 76 10.72 -5.11 -19.04
CA ARG A 76 11.19 -4.26 -20.14
C ARG A 76 10.04 -3.81 -21.05
N ALA A 77 9.06 -4.69 -21.29
CA ALA A 77 7.86 -4.38 -22.06
C ALA A 77 7.00 -3.29 -21.40
N GLN A 78 6.79 -3.38 -20.07
CA GLN A 78 6.07 -2.34 -19.32
C GLN A 78 6.79 -0.99 -19.37
N VAL A 79 8.12 -0.99 -19.19
CA VAL A 79 8.91 0.25 -19.27
C VAL A 79 8.82 0.88 -20.65
N ILE A 80 8.88 0.08 -21.73
CA ILE A 80 8.73 0.59 -23.10
C ILE A 80 7.33 1.15 -23.33
N ALA A 81 6.28 0.47 -22.86
CA ALA A 81 4.91 0.94 -22.98
C ALA A 81 4.70 2.27 -22.25
N GLU A 82 5.19 2.39 -21.03
CA GLU A 82 5.11 3.64 -20.25
C GLU A 82 5.93 4.77 -20.88
N LEU A 83 7.12 4.48 -21.40
CA LEU A 83 7.94 5.48 -22.07
C LEU A 83 7.27 5.99 -23.35
N ALA A 84 6.70 5.09 -24.15
CA ALA A 84 5.96 5.46 -25.36
C ALA A 84 4.73 6.32 -25.01
N GLU A 85 4.03 5.99 -23.94
CA GLU A 85 2.89 6.79 -23.46
C GLU A 85 3.32 8.17 -22.96
N ALA A 86 4.41 8.25 -22.20
CA ALA A 86 4.97 9.53 -21.75
C ALA A 86 5.42 10.41 -22.94
N GLN A 87 6.00 9.82 -23.99
CA GLN A 87 6.32 10.52 -25.23
C GLN A 87 5.06 11.03 -25.92
N ARG A 88 4.04 10.18 -26.08
CA ARG A 88 2.77 10.53 -26.72
C ARG A 88 2.05 11.67 -26.01
N LEU A 89 2.11 11.69 -24.68
CA LEU A 89 1.49 12.73 -23.85
C LEU A 89 2.37 13.98 -23.68
N GLY A 90 3.62 13.95 -24.16
CA GLY A 90 4.57 15.05 -24.00
C GLY A 90 5.01 15.25 -22.55
N GLU A 91 4.94 14.20 -21.73
CA GLU A 91 5.27 14.23 -20.30
C GLU A 91 6.78 14.18 -20.03
N ILE A 92 7.60 14.03 -21.08
CA ILE A 92 9.05 14.01 -20.97
C ILE A 92 9.58 15.42 -20.71
N PRO A 93 10.44 15.61 -19.69
CA PRO A 93 11.16 16.86 -19.47
C PRO A 93 12.00 17.22 -20.70
N VAL A 94 11.91 18.47 -21.16
CA VAL A 94 12.65 18.96 -22.33
C VAL A 94 14.14 19.12 -22.00
N ASP A 95 14.45 19.40 -20.73
CA ASP A 95 15.81 19.50 -20.21
C ASP A 95 15.88 18.97 -18.76
N GLY A 96 17.09 18.93 -18.20
CA GLY A 96 17.35 18.51 -16.82
C GLY A 96 17.36 19.65 -15.80
N VAL A 97 16.94 20.87 -16.16
CA VAL A 97 17.15 22.08 -15.33
C VAL A 97 15.83 22.77 -15.01
N SER A 98 15.01 23.05 -16.02
CA SER A 98 13.73 23.74 -15.88
C SER A 98 12.63 22.84 -15.32
N GLY A 99 12.76 21.53 -15.49
CA GLY A 99 11.70 20.56 -15.17
C GLY A 99 10.45 20.70 -16.04
N LEU A 100 10.49 21.53 -17.09
CA LEU A 100 9.38 21.74 -18.00
C LEU A 100 9.21 20.53 -18.92
N LYS A 101 7.97 20.05 -19.02
CA LYS A 101 7.57 18.95 -19.90
C LYS A 101 7.28 19.47 -21.30
N ALA A 102 7.44 18.62 -22.30
CA ALA A 102 7.26 19.00 -23.70
C ALA A 102 5.83 19.50 -24.01
N ASN A 103 4.82 18.93 -23.36
CA ASN A 103 3.43 19.37 -23.47
C ASN A 103 3.13 20.74 -22.81
N GLN A 104 3.93 21.16 -21.84
CA GLN A 104 3.80 22.48 -21.22
C GLN A 104 4.39 23.55 -22.14
N LEU A 105 5.45 23.22 -22.88
CA LEU A 105 6.09 24.15 -23.81
C LEU A 105 5.31 24.30 -25.12
N ALA A 106 4.78 23.19 -25.65
CA ALA A 106 4.07 23.15 -26.93
C ALA A 106 2.75 22.35 -26.84
N PRO A 107 1.76 22.83 -26.07
CA PRO A 107 0.52 22.08 -25.81
C PRO A 107 -0.25 21.72 -27.07
N GLY A 108 -0.16 22.54 -28.14
CA GLY A 108 -0.81 22.27 -29.42
C GLY A 108 -0.28 21.04 -30.18
N ASN A 109 0.90 20.53 -29.80
CA ASN A 109 1.52 19.35 -30.43
C ASN A 109 1.15 18.03 -29.74
N TYR A 110 0.44 18.10 -28.62
CA TYR A 110 0.10 16.95 -27.79
C TYR A 110 -1.41 16.85 -27.60
N PRO A 111 -1.95 15.64 -27.36
CA PRO A 111 -3.36 15.49 -27.06
C PRO A 111 -3.74 16.30 -25.82
N ALA A 112 -4.93 16.89 -25.85
CA ALA A 112 -5.47 17.60 -24.69
C ALA A 112 -5.48 16.66 -23.49
N GLN A 113 -4.83 17.08 -22.42
CA GLN A 113 -4.82 16.29 -21.20
C GLN A 113 -6.19 16.33 -20.56
N PRO A 114 -6.68 15.20 -20.00
CA PRO A 114 -7.83 15.26 -19.14
C PRO A 114 -7.51 16.27 -18.04
N ALA A 115 -8.37 17.28 -17.86
CA ALA A 115 -8.26 18.17 -16.73
C ALA A 115 -8.17 17.29 -15.48
N ALA A 116 -7.12 17.46 -14.68
CA ALA A 116 -7.04 16.80 -13.40
C ALA A 116 -8.37 17.06 -12.70
N ALA A 117 -9.08 15.99 -12.32
CA ALA A 117 -10.37 16.10 -11.66
C ALA A 117 -10.10 16.75 -10.30
N GLY A 118 -10.12 18.08 -10.27
CA GLY A 118 -10.07 18.85 -9.05
C GLY A 118 -11.29 18.49 -8.20
N LEU A 119 -11.14 18.66 -6.88
CA LEU A 119 -12.28 18.56 -5.99
C LEU A 119 -13.41 19.45 -6.52
N SER A 120 -14.60 18.88 -6.64
CA SER A 120 -15.78 19.67 -6.96
C SER A 120 -15.99 20.73 -5.88
N ARG A 121 -16.60 21.84 -6.26
CA ARG A 121 -16.92 22.92 -5.32
C ARG A 121 -17.69 22.41 -4.09
N ASP A 122 -18.54 21.40 -4.29
CA ASP A 122 -19.33 20.77 -3.23
C ASP A 122 -18.46 19.93 -2.28
N GLN A 123 -17.47 19.20 -2.81
CA GLN A 123 -16.51 18.46 -1.99
C GLN A 123 -15.65 19.41 -1.15
N VAL A 124 -15.17 20.51 -1.73
CA VAL A 124 -14.40 21.53 -0.99
C VAL A 124 -15.25 22.17 0.12
N GLN A 125 -16.54 22.45 -0.14
CA GLN A 125 -17.44 22.98 0.87
C GLN A 125 -17.73 21.98 1.99
N ALA A 126 -17.91 20.69 1.65
CA ALA A 126 -18.11 19.63 2.64
C ALA A 126 -16.89 19.47 3.55
N GLU A 127 -15.69 19.52 2.98
CA GLU A 127 -14.43 19.44 3.72
C GLU A 127 -14.24 20.67 4.63
N LEU A 128 -14.51 21.87 4.13
CA LEU A 128 -14.46 23.09 4.94
C LEU A 128 -15.48 23.04 6.09
N ALA A 129 -16.72 22.59 5.84
CA ALA A 129 -17.73 22.44 6.88
C ALA A 129 -17.35 21.39 7.92
N ALA A 130 -16.67 20.30 7.51
CA ALA A 130 -16.13 19.30 8.40
C ALA A 130 -14.98 19.85 9.26
N ALA A 131 -14.06 20.61 8.65
CA ALA A 131 -12.94 21.28 9.32
C ALA A 131 -13.40 22.31 10.36
N MET A 132 -14.40 23.13 10.02
CA MET A 132 -15.02 24.06 10.96
C MET A 132 -15.70 23.35 12.14
N ARG A 133 -16.29 22.18 11.90
CA ARG A 133 -16.97 21.40 12.95
C ARG A 133 -15.99 20.63 13.84
N SER A 134 -14.86 20.20 13.30
CA SER A 134 -13.80 19.51 14.05
C SER A 134 -12.82 20.45 14.74
N GLY A 135 -12.91 21.76 14.48
CA GLY A 135 -12.00 22.77 15.05
C GLY A 135 -10.60 22.76 14.42
N VAL A 136 -10.38 22.02 13.35
CA VAL A 136 -9.12 21.98 12.59
C VAL A 136 -9.21 23.02 11.48
N VAL A 137 -9.12 24.30 11.85
CA VAL A 137 -9.12 25.38 10.86
C VAL A 137 -7.66 25.69 10.50
N PRO A 138 -7.23 25.56 9.24
CA PRO A 138 -5.92 26.08 8.83
C PRO A 138 -5.97 27.60 8.95
N VAL A 139 -5.29 28.15 9.95
CA VAL A 139 -5.16 29.58 10.14
C VAL A 139 -4.21 30.08 9.06
N HIS A 140 -4.74 30.72 8.02
CA HIS A 140 -3.91 31.49 7.10
C HIS A 140 -3.49 32.77 7.80
N GLU A 141 -2.31 32.73 8.44
CA GLU A 141 -1.65 33.94 8.95
C GLU A 141 -1.19 34.74 7.72
N SER A 142 -1.90 35.84 7.46
CA SER A 142 -1.56 36.77 6.39
C SER A 142 -0.44 37.68 6.89
N ILE A 143 0.74 37.61 6.27
CA ILE A 143 1.84 38.58 6.45
C ILE A 143 1.52 39.85 5.67
#